data_AF-A0A4Q2YRZ8-F1
#
_entry.id   AF-A0A4Q2YRZ8-F1
#
_cell.length_a   1.000
_cell.length_b   1.000
_cell.length_c   1.000
_cell.angle_alpha   90.00
_cell.angle_beta   90.00
_cell.angle_gamma   90.00
#
_symmetry.space_group_name_H-M   'P 1'
#
loop_
_entity.id
_entity.type
_entity.pdbx_description
1 polymer ?
#
loop_
_entity_poly.entity_id
_entity_poly.type
_entity_poly.pdbx_seq_one_letter_code
_entity_poly.pdbx_strand_id
1 'polypeptide(L)'
;DQRDAAQVIANGGVASSIGASPAAASNLVLNGTNLTYTGLTPATTDRGFTIAGANTTITNEVNLTFGGPVATTAGNLTKSGAGTLTLSNPGANVISTVNQGIRVVNGTLQFEGSGTQTNTVAGEMWVSHTPDFPASVVVNGASLSVASWIAIGRGNGAVGNVCNFTVTNSTVSCVNFSTGFDNGLVGNNATQNVTVTDSTWNNTGVTYIAESAGSTATMTLAGATTYNSGSNFLLSRNATANTTLNINATSKVVHTGGYASLGENGTAIVNLNNAGAYSSPADVNVGDVGTSNGTVNHNSSGTFAVGGVLFVGKGATTSGTFKQSSGVTNVGSWVSIARFVAVAPATGKATGLLEVTGGTFNQTGTGQGFIVGEEGTGVLNILTAGTVNVAGNSGVLVSNNAAGDGTVNLDAGGTLVTKRVSSGASGAGVAAFNFDGGTLTAATGANADFFTGLDSAVVEDGGANINSNGNDIAINQSLTGDGGITKSGAGTLFLNGSCDNTGDTLVTAGTLGGTGALAGSVVVSSGANVNPGAPLG
;
A
#
# COMPACT_ATOMS: atom_id res chain seq x y z
N ASP A 1 -18.61 -30.84 -39.45
CA ASP A 1 -17.17 -31.10 -39.33
C ASP A 1 -16.41 -30.53 -40.50
N GLN A 2 -15.38 -29.73 -40.16
CA GLN A 2 -14.56 -28.87 -41.03
C GLN A 2 -15.29 -27.67 -41.63
N ARG A 3 -14.98 -26.48 -41.10
CA ARG A 3 -14.92 -25.15 -41.77
C ARG A 3 -14.96 -24.08 -40.68
N ASP A 4 -13.80 -23.48 -40.43
CA ASP A 4 -13.58 -22.05 -40.11
C ASP A 4 -12.06 -21.81 -39.87
N ALA A 5 -11.21 -22.52 -40.63
CA ALA A 5 -9.78 -22.24 -40.69
C ALA A 5 -9.54 -21.17 -41.76
N ALA A 6 -9.13 -19.98 -41.34
CA ALA A 6 -8.77 -18.90 -42.24
C ALA A 6 -7.26 -18.93 -42.48
N GLN A 7 -6.82 -19.35 -43.66
CA GLN A 7 -5.41 -19.30 -44.03
C GLN A 7 -5.02 -17.88 -44.48
N VAL A 8 -5.94 -17.20 -45.16
CA VAL A 8 -5.79 -15.83 -45.64
C VAL A 8 -6.95 -14.99 -45.11
N ILE A 9 -6.64 -13.87 -44.47
CA ILE A 9 -7.58 -12.80 -44.11
C ILE A 9 -7.19 -11.56 -44.91
N ALA A 10 -8.18 -10.92 -45.54
CA ALA A 10 -8.01 -9.68 -46.32
C ALA A 10 -9.01 -8.60 -45.85
N ASN A 11 -8.99 -7.42 -46.46
CA ASN A 11 -9.98 -6.36 -46.22
C ASN A 11 -11.36 -6.69 -46.81
N GLY A 12 -12.41 -6.01 -46.33
CA GLY A 12 -13.77 -6.06 -46.84
C GLY A 12 -13.82 -5.85 -48.36
N GLY A 13 -14.67 -6.61 -49.05
CA GLY A 13 -14.75 -6.61 -50.51
C GLY A 13 -13.64 -7.38 -51.24
N VAL A 14 -12.54 -7.73 -50.54
CA VAL A 14 -11.45 -8.55 -51.10
C VAL A 14 -11.64 -10.01 -50.74
N ALA A 15 -11.49 -10.89 -51.73
CA ALA A 15 -11.60 -12.34 -51.54
C ALA A 15 -10.53 -12.86 -50.57
N SER A 16 -10.94 -13.74 -49.66
CA SER A 16 -10.11 -14.36 -48.62
C SER A 16 -10.70 -15.71 -48.21
N SER A 17 -10.07 -16.41 -47.25
CA SER A 17 -10.60 -17.68 -46.73
C SER A 17 -11.98 -17.54 -46.06
N ILE A 18 -12.34 -16.32 -45.63
CA ILE A 18 -13.64 -15.99 -45.02
C ILE A 18 -14.59 -15.27 -46.00
N GLY A 19 -14.33 -15.37 -47.31
CA GLY A 19 -15.13 -14.77 -48.36
C GLY A 19 -14.72 -13.34 -48.74
N ALA A 20 -15.60 -12.66 -49.48
CA ALA A 20 -15.38 -11.33 -50.09
C ALA A 20 -16.43 -10.30 -49.66
N SER A 21 -17.15 -10.52 -48.55
CA SER A 21 -18.17 -9.58 -48.07
C SER A 21 -17.56 -8.22 -47.71
N PRO A 22 -18.35 -7.12 -47.75
CA PRO A 22 -17.92 -5.80 -47.27
C PRO A 22 -17.52 -5.79 -45.79
N ALA A 23 -16.86 -4.73 -45.34
CA ALA A 23 -16.25 -4.64 -44.02
C ALA A 23 -17.21 -4.58 -42.80
N ALA A 24 -18.53 -4.41 -43.02
CA ALA A 24 -19.49 -4.27 -41.92
C ALA A 24 -19.51 -5.50 -40.99
N ALA A 25 -19.62 -5.26 -39.68
CA ALA A 25 -19.61 -6.32 -38.66
C ALA A 25 -20.73 -7.36 -38.83
N SER A 26 -21.86 -6.98 -39.43
CA SER A 26 -22.98 -7.88 -39.74
C SER A 26 -22.65 -8.95 -40.77
N ASN A 27 -21.52 -8.82 -41.49
CA ASN A 27 -21.15 -9.73 -42.56
C ASN A 27 -20.27 -10.90 -42.11
N LEU A 28 -19.53 -10.75 -41.01
CA LEU A 28 -18.78 -11.83 -40.37
C LEU A 28 -19.44 -12.14 -39.03
N VAL A 29 -20.33 -13.13 -39.01
CA VAL A 29 -21.10 -13.50 -37.81
C VAL A 29 -20.56 -14.79 -37.22
N LEU A 30 -20.05 -14.71 -36.01
CA LEU A 30 -19.50 -15.83 -35.24
C LEU A 30 -20.57 -16.34 -34.27
N ASN A 31 -21.38 -17.30 -34.73
CA ASN A 31 -22.54 -17.83 -34.00
C ASN A 31 -22.22 -19.18 -33.33
N GLY A 32 -21.35 -19.14 -32.31
CA GLY A 32 -20.91 -20.35 -31.60
C GLY A 32 -19.89 -21.19 -32.38
N THR A 33 -19.34 -20.68 -33.47
CA THR A 33 -18.21 -21.28 -34.20
C THR A 33 -16.88 -20.64 -33.78
N ASN A 34 -15.78 -21.39 -33.96
CA ASN A 34 -14.43 -20.90 -33.70
C ASN A 34 -13.82 -20.36 -34.99
N LEU A 35 -13.32 -19.13 -35.00
CA LEU A 35 -12.45 -18.65 -36.06
C LEU A 35 -11.01 -19.04 -35.74
N THR A 36 -10.42 -19.94 -36.52
CA THR A 36 -9.02 -20.31 -36.37
C THR A 36 -8.20 -19.72 -37.51
N TYR A 37 -7.35 -18.74 -37.22
CA TYR A 37 -6.40 -18.23 -38.20
C TYR A 37 -5.20 -19.17 -38.28
N THR A 38 -5.00 -19.76 -39.45
CA THR A 38 -3.97 -20.77 -39.74
C THR A 38 -2.85 -20.24 -40.63
N GLY A 39 -2.90 -18.95 -40.99
CA GLY A 39 -1.80 -18.31 -41.70
C GLY A 39 -0.55 -18.26 -40.84
N LEU A 40 0.61 -18.36 -41.49
CA LEU A 40 1.93 -18.45 -40.83
C LEU A 40 2.59 -17.09 -40.62
N THR A 41 1.97 -16.00 -41.08
CA THR A 41 2.48 -14.63 -40.97
C THR A 41 1.41 -13.72 -40.38
N PRO A 42 1.78 -12.63 -39.69
CA PRO A 42 0.81 -11.65 -39.22
C PRO A 42 -0.14 -11.16 -40.31
N ALA A 43 -1.39 -10.89 -39.95
CA ALA A 43 -2.41 -10.40 -40.87
C ALA A 43 -3.26 -9.28 -40.26
N THR A 44 -3.74 -8.39 -41.12
CA THR A 44 -4.61 -7.27 -40.76
C THR A 44 -5.81 -7.23 -41.69
N THR A 45 -6.97 -6.85 -41.16
CA THR A 45 -8.19 -6.60 -41.93
C THR A 45 -8.94 -5.40 -41.36
N ASP A 46 -9.61 -4.64 -42.23
CA ASP A 46 -10.58 -3.61 -41.86
C ASP A 46 -11.98 -4.17 -41.54
N ARG A 47 -12.17 -5.49 -41.66
CA ARG A 47 -13.46 -6.12 -41.38
C ARG A 47 -13.82 -5.99 -39.91
N GLY A 48 -15.09 -5.74 -39.63
CA GLY A 48 -15.71 -5.97 -38.34
C GLY A 48 -16.24 -7.40 -38.22
N PHE A 49 -16.66 -7.79 -37.02
CA PHE A 49 -17.34 -9.07 -36.79
C PHE A 49 -18.41 -8.96 -35.71
N THR A 50 -19.40 -9.85 -35.77
CA THR A 50 -20.48 -9.98 -34.78
C THR A 50 -20.31 -11.26 -33.98
N ILE A 51 -20.28 -11.15 -32.65
CA ILE A 51 -20.40 -12.28 -31.73
C ILE A 51 -21.89 -12.58 -31.55
N ALA A 52 -22.31 -13.79 -31.95
CA ALA A 52 -23.72 -14.19 -31.97
C ALA A 52 -24.01 -15.51 -31.23
N GLY A 53 -22.99 -16.13 -30.63
CA GLY A 53 -23.15 -17.36 -29.85
C GLY A 53 -22.23 -17.40 -28.64
N ALA A 54 -22.53 -18.32 -27.71
CA ALA A 54 -21.72 -18.53 -26.52
C ALA A 54 -20.34 -19.11 -26.89
N ASN A 55 -19.32 -18.69 -26.13
CA ASN A 55 -17.93 -19.13 -26.23
C ASN A 55 -17.32 -19.00 -27.63
N THR A 56 -17.72 -17.96 -28.39
CA THR A 56 -17.11 -17.64 -29.68
C THR A 56 -15.60 -17.49 -29.51
N THR A 57 -14.83 -18.38 -30.12
CA THR A 57 -13.37 -18.43 -29.95
C THR A 57 -12.65 -17.91 -31.19
N ILE A 58 -11.69 -17.01 -30.99
CA ILE A 58 -10.70 -16.65 -32.01
C ILE A 58 -9.36 -17.25 -31.59
N THR A 59 -8.80 -18.07 -32.47
CA THR A 59 -7.51 -18.74 -32.28
C THR A 59 -6.52 -18.25 -33.32
N ASN A 60 -5.36 -17.76 -32.89
CA ASN A 60 -4.29 -17.33 -33.79
C ASN A 60 -2.91 -17.55 -33.16
N GLU A 61 -2.00 -18.21 -33.90
CA GLU A 61 -0.61 -18.45 -33.46
C GLU A 61 0.34 -17.31 -33.82
N VAL A 62 -0.06 -16.48 -34.79
CA VAL A 62 0.63 -15.24 -35.19
C VAL A 62 -0.31 -14.06 -35.01
N ASN A 63 0.22 -12.84 -35.06
CA ASN A 63 -0.60 -11.65 -34.80
C ASN A 63 -1.72 -11.47 -35.83
N LEU A 64 -2.92 -11.17 -35.36
CA LEU A 64 -4.10 -10.94 -36.17
C LEU A 64 -4.80 -9.66 -35.72
N THR A 65 -5.00 -8.73 -36.65
CA THR A 65 -5.60 -7.42 -36.37
C THR A 65 -6.93 -7.26 -37.08
N PHE A 66 -7.99 -6.91 -36.33
CA PHE A 66 -9.28 -6.46 -36.84
C PHE A 66 -9.45 -4.96 -36.57
N GLY A 67 -9.51 -4.18 -37.64
CA GLY A 67 -9.71 -2.73 -37.61
C GLY A 67 -11.16 -2.28 -37.76
N GLY A 68 -12.10 -3.20 -38.04
CA GLY A 68 -13.53 -2.90 -38.09
C GLY A 68 -14.24 -3.19 -36.76
N PRO A 69 -15.49 -2.72 -36.62
CA PRO A 69 -16.21 -2.78 -35.34
C PRO A 69 -16.49 -4.21 -34.87
N VAL A 70 -16.41 -4.41 -33.56
CA VAL A 70 -16.92 -5.63 -32.91
C VAL A 70 -18.31 -5.35 -32.38
N ALA A 71 -19.29 -6.11 -32.86
CA ALA A 71 -20.66 -6.09 -32.37
C ALA A 71 -20.96 -7.41 -31.62
N THR A 72 -21.95 -7.38 -30.72
CA THR A 72 -22.46 -8.61 -30.09
C THR A 72 -23.97 -8.59 -30.08
N THR A 73 -24.59 -9.69 -30.54
CA THR A 73 -26.03 -9.94 -30.40
C THR A 73 -26.31 -10.96 -29.30
N ALA A 74 -25.42 -11.93 -29.10
CA ALA A 74 -25.46 -12.90 -28.02
C ALA A 74 -24.07 -13.48 -27.74
N GLY A 75 -23.75 -13.73 -26.47
CA GLY A 75 -22.57 -14.48 -26.07
C GLY A 75 -21.37 -13.63 -25.63
N ASN A 76 -20.18 -14.21 -25.76
CA ASN A 76 -18.91 -13.76 -25.20
C ASN A 76 -17.73 -14.15 -26.10
N LEU A 77 -16.59 -13.47 -25.92
CA LEU A 77 -15.36 -13.70 -26.68
C LEU A 77 -14.36 -14.56 -25.90
N THR A 78 -13.81 -15.58 -26.56
CA THR A 78 -12.63 -16.31 -26.08
C THR A 78 -11.46 -16.08 -27.03
N LYS A 79 -10.29 -15.70 -26.51
CA LYS A 79 -9.03 -15.60 -27.24
C LYS A 79 -8.13 -16.78 -26.88
N SER A 80 -7.60 -17.47 -27.89
CA SER A 80 -6.60 -18.53 -27.73
C SER A 80 -5.51 -18.49 -28.83
N GLY A 81 -4.52 -19.38 -28.75
CA GLY A 81 -3.31 -19.37 -29.59
C GLY A 81 -2.27 -18.34 -29.12
N ALA A 82 -1.00 -18.58 -29.42
CA ALA A 82 0.12 -17.81 -28.85
C ALA A 82 0.22 -16.36 -29.38
N GLY A 83 -0.38 -16.06 -30.52
CA GLY A 83 -0.31 -14.74 -31.16
C GLY A 83 -1.16 -13.68 -30.46
N THR A 84 -0.94 -12.42 -30.85
CA THR A 84 -1.78 -11.29 -30.40
C THR A 84 -3.03 -11.17 -31.28
N LEU A 85 -4.22 -11.09 -30.68
CA LEU A 85 -5.42 -10.60 -31.35
C LEU A 85 -5.58 -9.12 -31.02
N THR A 86 -5.45 -8.27 -32.04
CA THR A 86 -5.59 -6.83 -31.89
C THR A 86 -6.96 -6.39 -32.41
N LEU A 87 -7.71 -5.68 -31.57
CA LEU A 87 -8.92 -4.96 -31.93
C LEU A 87 -8.55 -3.48 -31.99
N SER A 88 -8.65 -2.86 -33.17
CA SER A 88 -8.19 -1.48 -33.38
C SER A 88 -9.25 -0.55 -33.99
N ASN A 89 -10.53 -0.95 -33.94
CA ASN A 89 -11.64 -0.14 -34.44
C ASN A 89 -11.70 1.22 -33.75
N PRO A 90 -11.58 2.35 -34.47
CA PRO A 90 -11.85 3.67 -33.93
C PRO A 90 -13.35 3.82 -33.64
N GLY A 91 -13.72 3.81 -32.36
CA GLY A 91 -15.11 3.92 -31.91
C GLY A 91 -15.56 2.74 -31.05
N ALA A 92 -16.87 2.52 -31.01
CA ALA A 92 -17.47 1.58 -30.07
C ALA A 92 -17.34 0.12 -30.51
N ASN A 93 -16.90 -0.72 -29.58
CA ASN A 93 -16.92 -2.17 -29.63
C ASN A 93 -17.77 -2.70 -28.48
N VAL A 94 -18.69 -3.61 -28.79
CA VAL A 94 -19.50 -4.34 -27.80
C VAL A 94 -19.08 -5.80 -27.88
N ILE A 95 -18.38 -6.29 -26.85
CA ILE A 95 -17.68 -7.58 -26.89
C ILE A 95 -18.52 -8.73 -26.33
N SER A 96 -19.47 -8.44 -25.44
CA SER A 96 -20.30 -9.48 -24.83
C SER A 96 -21.65 -8.96 -24.36
N THR A 97 -22.60 -9.88 -24.18
CA THR A 97 -23.91 -9.63 -23.54
C THR A 97 -24.19 -10.55 -22.36
N VAL A 98 -23.27 -11.47 -22.05
CA VAL A 98 -23.39 -12.45 -20.95
C VAL A 98 -22.18 -12.40 -20.01
N ASN A 99 -22.26 -13.10 -18.87
CA ASN A 99 -21.11 -13.21 -17.96
C ASN A 99 -19.92 -13.95 -18.58
N GLN A 100 -18.73 -13.81 -17.99
CA GLN A 100 -17.46 -14.25 -18.59
C GLN A 100 -17.31 -13.67 -20.00
N GLY A 101 -17.63 -12.37 -20.12
CA GLY A 101 -17.73 -11.65 -21.38
C GLY A 101 -16.47 -11.71 -22.22
N ILE A 102 -15.31 -11.77 -21.57
CA ILE A 102 -14.04 -12.06 -22.21
C ILE A 102 -13.31 -13.16 -21.44
N ARG A 103 -12.75 -14.12 -22.18
CA ARG A 103 -11.80 -15.12 -21.68
C ARG A 103 -10.54 -15.09 -22.53
N VAL A 104 -9.41 -14.69 -21.97
CA VAL A 104 -8.11 -14.77 -22.63
C VAL A 104 -7.38 -16.00 -22.10
N VAL A 105 -7.38 -17.06 -22.90
CA VAL A 105 -6.85 -18.37 -22.51
C VAL A 105 -5.35 -18.44 -22.74
N ASN A 106 -4.88 -17.97 -23.91
CA ASN A 106 -3.47 -17.99 -24.30
C ASN A 106 -3.16 -16.80 -25.22
N GLY A 107 -1.89 -16.40 -25.26
CA GLY A 107 -1.39 -15.27 -26.05
C GLY A 107 -1.90 -13.93 -25.52
N THR A 108 -2.08 -12.96 -26.42
CA THR A 108 -2.44 -11.59 -26.04
C THR A 108 -3.76 -11.18 -26.67
N LEU A 109 -4.65 -10.57 -25.88
CA LEU A 109 -5.74 -9.75 -26.39
C LEU A 109 -5.34 -8.27 -26.25
N GLN A 110 -5.39 -7.53 -27.34
CA GLN A 110 -4.92 -6.17 -27.40
C GLN A 110 -6.00 -5.23 -27.92
N PHE A 111 -6.30 -4.18 -27.15
CA PHE A 111 -7.11 -3.05 -27.58
C PHE A 111 -6.17 -1.91 -27.94
N GLU A 112 -5.94 -1.71 -29.25
CA GLU A 112 -5.10 -0.62 -29.77
C GLU A 112 -5.96 0.51 -30.29
N GLY A 113 -6.21 1.48 -29.41
CA GLY A 113 -6.93 2.70 -29.74
C GLY A 113 -5.97 3.87 -29.99
N SER A 114 -6.43 4.82 -30.79
CA SER A 114 -5.82 6.14 -30.96
C SER A 114 -6.52 7.22 -30.10
N GLY A 115 -7.17 6.81 -29.01
CA GLY A 115 -7.88 7.67 -28.06
C GLY A 115 -9.41 7.60 -28.12
N THR A 116 -9.99 7.07 -29.20
CA THR A 116 -11.46 7.05 -29.43
C THR A 116 -12.10 5.67 -29.32
N GLN A 117 -11.31 4.61 -29.21
CA GLN A 117 -11.80 3.25 -29.08
C GLN A 117 -12.46 3.05 -27.71
N THR A 118 -13.71 2.58 -27.69
CA THR A 118 -14.40 2.17 -26.46
C THR A 118 -14.76 0.70 -26.56
N ASN A 119 -14.53 -0.06 -25.48
CA ASN A 119 -14.78 -1.49 -25.43
C ASN A 119 -15.66 -1.80 -24.22
N THR A 120 -16.88 -2.28 -24.47
CA THR A 120 -17.82 -2.66 -23.42
C THR A 120 -17.90 -4.17 -23.30
N VAL A 121 -17.76 -4.67 -22.08
CA VAL A 121 -17.80 -6.08 -21.71
C VAL A 121 -18.89 -6.26 -20.66
N ALA A 122 -19.95 -6.98 -21.01
CA ALA A 122 -20.92 -7.47 -20.04
C ALA A 122 -20.26 -8.53 -19.13
N GLY A 123 -20.59 -8.49 -17.85
CA GLY A 123 -20.06 -9.41 -16.84
C GLY A 123 -18.54 -9.29 -16.63
N GLU A 124 -17.89 -10.44 -16.45
CA GLU A 124 -16.49 -10.55 -16.05
C GLU A 124 -15.51 -10.68 -17.24
N MET A 125 -14.28 -10.22 -17.04
CA MET A 125 -13.13 -10.52 -17.90
C MET A 125 -12.18 -11.45 -17.13
N TRP A 126 -11.89 -12.60 -17.71
CA TRP A 126 -10.92 -13.57 -17.16
C TRP A 126 -9.70 -13.68 -18.05
N VAL A 127 -8.51 -13.54 -17.45
CA VAL A 127 -7.22 -13.66 -18.14
C VAL A 127 -6.43 -14.79 -17.50
N SER A 128 -5.92 -15.71 -18.31
CA SER A 128 -5.17 -16.88 -17.84
C SER A 128 -5.97 -17.62 -16.76
N HIS A 129 -7.11 -18.20 -17.14
CA HIS A 129 -8.00 -18.91 -16.20
C HIS A 129 -7.87 -20.45 -16.29
N THR A 130 -6.92 -20.93 -17.10
CA THR A 130 -6.68 -22.36 -17.34
C THR A 130 -5.25 -22.65 -16.88
N PRO A 131 -5.00 -23.76 -16.15
CA PRO A 131 -3.64 -24.20 -15.84
C PRO A 131 -2.76 -24.25 -17.09
N ASP A 132 -1.48 -23.95 -16.92
CA ASP A 132 -0.43 -24.15 -17.94
C ASP A 132 -0.43 -23.19 -19.14
N PHE A 133 -1.29 -22.16 -19.18
CA PHE A 133 -1.31 -21.18 -20.26
C PHE A 133 -1.01 -19.75 -19.80
N PRO A 134 0.09 -19.12 -20.27
CA PRO A 134 0.31 -17.70 -20.08
C PRO A 134 -0.68 -16.91 -20.95
N ALA A 135 -1.21 -15.81 -20.42
CA ALA A 135 -2.06 -14.91 -21.19
C ALA A 135 -1.82 -13.45 -20.79
N SER A 136 -2.02 -12.56 -21.75
CA SER A 136 -1.84 -11.12 -21.55
C SER A 136 -3.01 -10.32 -22.09
N VAL A 137 -3.28 -9.19 -21.45
CA VAL A 137 -4.16 -8.13 -22.00
C VAL A 137 -3.38 -6.83 -22.09
N VAL A 138 -3.54 -6.13 -23.20
CA VAL A 138 -3.00 -4.80 -23.42
C VAL A 138 -4.13 -3.84 -23.78
N VAL A 139 -4.20 -2.71 -23.08
CA VAL A 139 -5.11 -1.60 -23.37
C VAL A 139 -4.26 -0.36 -23.61
N ASN A 140 -4.18 0.09 -24.86
CA ASN A 140 -3.35 1.22 -25.24
C ASN A 140 -4.18 2.26 -25.99
N GLY A 141 -4.21 3.50 -25.50
CA GLY A 141 -5.00 4.57 -26.12
C GLY A 141 -6.51 4.27 -26.24
N ALA A 142 -7.08 3.48 -25.31
CA ALA A 142 -8.45 3.00 -25.41
C ALA A 142 -9.22 3.08 -24.07
N SER A 143 -10.54 2.98 -24.15
CA SER A 143 -11.40 2.75 -22.98
C SER A 143 -11.84 1.29 -22.90
N LEU A 144 -11.73 0.68 -21.72
CA LEU A 144 -12.23 -0.66 -21.43
C LEU A 144 -13.19 -0.60 -20.22
N SER A 145 -14.45 -0.97 -20.43
CA SER A 145 -15.49 -1.00 -19.41
C SER A 145 -15.96 -2.43 -19.20
N VAL A 146 -15.68 -2.99 -18.02
CA VAL A 146 -16.07 -4.35 -17.61
C VAL A 146 -17.11 -4.25 -16.51
N ALA A 147 -18.31 -4.78 -16.74
CA ALA A 147 -19.45 -4.56 -15.84
C ALA A 147 -19.34 -5.29 -14.48
N SER A 148 -18.34 -6.14 -14.29
CA SER A 148 -18.14 -6.93 -13.07
C SER A 148 -16.65 -7.04 -12.72
N TRP A 149 -16.09 -8.26 -12.70
CA TRP A 149 -14.69 -8.51 -12.35
C TRP A 149 -13.76 -8.35 -13.54
N ILE A 150 -12.61 -7.70 -13.31
CA ILE A 150 -11.38 -8.02 -14.04
C ILE A 150 -10.61 -8.99 -13.14
N ALA A 151 -10.53 -10.25 -13.54
CA ALA A 151 -9.83 -11.30 -12.79
C ALA A 151 -8.68 -11.88 -13.65
N ILE A 152 -7.45 -11.77 -13.16
CA ILE A 152 -6.26 -12.17 -13.90
C ILE A 152 -5.48 -13.26 -13.15
N GLY A 153 -4.93 -14.23 -13.87
CA GLY A 153 -4.30 -15.41 -13.25
C GLY A 153 -5.28 -16.22 -12.41
N ARG A 154 -6.50 -16.43 -12.92
CA ARG A 154 -7.61 -17.09 -12.21
C ARG A 154 -7.52 -18.62 -12.35
N GLY A 155 -6.61 -19.26 -11.63
CA GLY A 155 -6.45 -20.72 -11.61
C GLY A 155 -5.44 -21.23 -12.65
N ASN A 156 -4.49 -20.40 -13.05
CA ASN A 156 -3.43 -20.76 -14.01
C ASN A 156 -2.16 -21.38 -13.36
N GLY A 157 -2.13 -21.47 -12.03
CA GLY A 157 -0.89 -21.41 -11.28
C GLY A 157 -0.15 -22.68 -10.90
N ALA A 158 -0.38 -23.87 -11.45
CA ALA A 158 0.42 -25.04 -11.00
C ALA A 158 1.89 -25.00 -11.48
N VAL A 159 2.19 -24.21 -12.51
CA VAL A 159 3.49 -24.20 -13.20
C VAL A 159 3.90 -22.76 -13.57
N GLY A 160 4.31 -21.91 -12.61
CA GLY A 160 5.10 -20.67 -12.81
C GLY A 160 4.67 -19.67 -13.91
N ASN A 161 3.45 -19.78 -14.46
CA ASN A 161 3.04 -19.02 -15.63
C ASN A 161 2.76 -17.57 -15.28
N VAL A 162 3.09 -16.69 -16.22
CA VAL A 162 2.95 -15.25 -16.07
C VAL A 162 1.68 -14.79 -16.78
N CYS A 163 0.83 -14.10 -16.03
CA CYS A 163 -0.31 -13.35 -16.57
C CYS A 163 0.03 -11.85 -16.57
N ASN A 164 -0.08 -11.17 -17.71
CA ASN A 164 0.20 -9.74 -17.78
C ASN A 164 -1.08 -8.92 -18.06
N PHE A 165 -1.20 -7.77 -17.42
CA PHE A 165 -2.25 -6.78 -17.73
C PHE A 165 -1.60 -5.40 -17.85
N THR A 166 -1.54 -4.86 -19.06
CA THR A 166 -0.87 -3.59 -19.35
C THR A 166 -1.87 -2.55 -19.82
N VAL A 167 -1.81 -1.37 -19.21
CA VAL A 167 -2.69 -0.23 -19.50
C VAL A 167 -1.82 0.99 -19.76
N THR A 168 -1.99 1.65 -20.89
CA THR A 168 -1.21 2.84 -21.27
C THR A 168 -2.10 3.86 -21.95
N ASN A 169 -2.01 5.13 -21.56
CA ASN A 169 -2.82 6.23 -22.11
C ASN A 169 -4.32 5.91 -22.22
N SER A 170 -4.86 5.21 -21.22
CA SER A 170 -6.16 4.54 -21.32
C SER A 170 -7.05 4.81 -20.11
N THR A 171 -8.34 4.50 -20.26
CA THR A 171 -9.29 4.45 -19.14
C THR A 171 -9.83 3.04 -18.97
N VAL A 172 -9.70 2.48 -17.78
CA VAL A 172 -10.28 1.17 -17.44
C VAL A 172 -11.31 1.34 -16.34
N SER A 173 -12.46 0.65 -16.45
CA SER A 173 -13.49 0.65 -15.41
C SER A 173 -13.94 -0.79 -15.11
N CYS A 174 -14.05 -1.13 -13.84
CA CYS A 174 -14.59 -2.40 -13.37
C CYS A 174 -15.30 -2.25 -12.01
N VAL A 175 -16.06 -3.27 -11.62
CA VAL A 175 -16.64 -3.34 -10.28
C VAL A 175 -15.67 -3.99 -9.31
N ASN A 176 -14.97 -5.06 -9.70
CA ASN A 176 -14.00 -5.69 -8.82
C ASN A 176 -12.73 -6.02 -9.60
N PHE A 177 -11.60 -6.03 -8.92
CA PHE A 177 -10.32 -6.42 -9.48
C PHE A 177 -9.66 -7.48 -8.61
N SER A 178 -9.24 -8.59 -9.22
CA SER A 178 -8.42 -9.58 -8.53
C SER A 178 -7.30 -10.18 -9.37
N THR A 179 -6.24 -10.59 -8.67
CA THR A 179 -5.14 -11.37 -9.24
C THR A 179 -4.93 -12.67 -8.47
N GLY A 180 -4.62 -13.75 -9.17
CA GLY A 180 -4.04 -14.95 -8.55
C GLY A 180 -5.00 -15.81 -7.73
N PHE A 181 -6.30 -15.75 -8.01
CA PHE A 181 -7.30 -16.67 -7.43
C PHE A 181 -7.03 -18.11 -7.92
N ASP A 182 -6.88 -19.07 -7.01
CA ASP A 182 -6.49 -20.45 -7.36
C ASP A 182 -7.63 -21.31 -7.92
N ASN A 183 -8.90 -20.95 -7.66
CA ASN A 183 -10.07 -21.77 -7.98
C ASN A 183 -9.98 -23.23 -7.47
N GLY A 184 -9.39 -23.43 -6.28
CA GLY A 184 -9.20 -24.76 -5.68
C GLY A 184 -8.06 -25.58 -6.30
N LEU A 185 -7.19 -24.97 -7.11
CA LEU A 185 -6.03 -25.64 -7.70
C LEU A 185 -4.98 -26.00 -6.63
N VAL A 186 -4.64 -27.28 -6.54
CA VAL A 186 -3.57 -27.76 -5.65
C VAL A 186 -2.21 -27.30 -6.17
N GLY A 187 -1.37 -26.76 -5.29
CA GLY A 187 -0.01 -26.34 -5.64
C GLY A 187 0.07 -25.03 -6.42
N ASN A 188 -0.85 -24.09 -6.15
CA ASN A 188 -0.84 -22.78 -6.79
C ASN A 188 0.51 -22.05 -6.57
N ASN A 189 1.03 -21.51 -7.66
CA ASN A 189 2.31 -20.84 -7.88
C ASN A 189 2.16 -19.86 -9.06
N ALA A 190 1.05 -19.12 -9.06
CA ALA A 190 0.66 -18.22 -10.14
C ALA A 190 1.44 -16.91 -10.06
N THR A 191 1.91 -16.38 -11.20
CA THR A 191 2.55 -15.04 -11.26
C THR A 191 1.69 -14.06 -12.06
N GLN A 192 1.43 -12.86 -11.53
CA GLN A 192 0.71 -11.79 -12.25
C GLN A 192 1.49 -10.48 -12.25
N ASN A 193 1.56 -9.82 -13.41
CA ASN A 193 2.14 -8.50 -13.55
C ASN A 193 1.10 -7.51 -14.09
N VAL A 194 0.90 -6.41 -13.38
CA VAL A 194 -0.02 -5.35 -13.74
C VAL A 194 0.77 -4.06 -13.91
N THR A 195 0.73 -3.46 -15.09
CA THR A 195 1.43 -2.20 -15.37
C THR A 195 0.44 -1.18 -15.87
N VAL A 196 0.38 -0.03 -15.21
CA VAL A 196 -0.54 1.07 -15.55
C VAL A 196 0.27 2.35 -15.67
N THR A 197 0.28 2.93 -16.87
CA THR A 197 1.07 4.12 -17.20
C THR A 197 0.18 5.20 -17.80
N ASP A 198 0.26 6.43 -17.30
CA ASP A 198 -0.49 7.59 -17.79
C ASP A 198 -1.99 7.29 -18.03
N SER A 199 -2.59 6.54 -17.11
CA SER A 199 -3.95 5.99 -17.27
C SER A 199 -4.81 6.19 -16.03
N THR A 200 -6.12 6.13 -16.20
CA THR A 200 -7.08 6.09 -15.09
C THR A 200 -7.74 4.74 -15.02
N TRP A 201 -7.69 4.08 -13.86
CA TRP A 201 -8.43 2.85 -13.61
C TRP A 201 -9.44 3.08 -12.47
N ASN A 202 -10.72 2.96 -12.80
CA ASN A 202 -11.84 3.07 -11.87
C ASN A 202 -12.33 1.68 -11.44
N ASN A 203 -11.87 1.18 -10.29
CA ASN A 203 -12.43 -0.01 -9.66
C ASN A 203 -13.40 0.41 -8.53
N THR A 204 -14.70 0.19 -8.71
CA THR A 204 -15.71 0.70 -7.77
C THR A 204 -15.95 -0.18 -6.53
N GLY A 205 -15.44 -1.41 -6.54
CA GLY A 205 -15.58 -2.40 -5.48
C GLY A 205 -14.23 -2.85 -4.98
N VAL A 206 -14.08 -4.16 -4.74
CA VAL A 206 -12.91 -4.69 -4.02
C VAL A 206 -11.68 -4.79 -4.91
N THR A 207 -10.52 -4.62 -4.29
CA THR A 207 -9.21 -4.83 -4.92
C THR A 207 -8.48 -5.94 -4.17
N TYR A 208 -8.24 -7.08 -4.83
CA TYR A 208 -7.51 -8.22 -4.28
C TYR A 208 -6.27 -8.53 -5.11
N ILE A 209 -5.09 -8.16 -4.62
CA ILE A 209 -3.83 -8.44 -5.32
C ILE A 209 -3.13 -9.60 -4.61
N ALA A 210 -2.77 -10.64 -5.37
CA ALA A 210 -2.35 -11.95 -4.85
C ALA A 210 -3.40 -12.54 -3.88
N GLU A 211 -4.54 -12.92 -4.42
CA GLU A 211 -5.68 -13.40 -3.63
C GLU A 211 -5.40 -14.74 -2.93
N SER A 212 -4.94 -15.76 -3.65
CA SER A 212 -4.77 -17.11 -3.08
C SER A 212 -3.35 -17.43 -2.62
N ALA A 213 -3.22 -18.45 -1.76
CA ALA A 213 -1.94 -18.98 -1.33
C ALA A 213 -1.04 -19.35 -2.52
N GLY A 214 0.25 -19.10 -2.40
CA GLY A 214 1.26 -19.32 -3.45
C GLY A 214 1.17 -18.39 -4.67
N SER A 215 0.19 -17.48 -4.74
CA SER A 215 0.17 -16.46 -5.79
C SER A 215 1.19 -15.35 -5.52
N THR A 216 1.85 -14.88 -6.58
CA THR A 216 2.77 -13.74 -6.55
C THR A 216 2.29 -12.70 -7.55
N ALA A 217 2.07 -11.48 -7.11
CA ALA A 217 1.60 -10.41 -7.97
C ALA A 217 2.42 -9.12 -7.80
N THR A 218 2.78 -8.52 -8.92
CA THR A 218 3.38 -7.18 -8.96
C THR A 218 2.42 -6.22 -9.67
N MET A 219 2.09 -5.10 -9.03
CA MET A 219 1.39 -3.99 -9.65
C MET A 219 2.28 -2.76 -9.66
N THR A 220 2.45 -2.15 -10.83
CA THR A 220 3.25 -0.94 -11.02
C THR A 220 2.40 0.16 -11.63
N LEU A 221 2.27 1.27 -10.90
CA LEU A 221 1.67 2.51 -11.36
C LEU A 221 2.80 3.49 -11.72
N ALA A 222 2.73 4.06 -12.92
CA ALA A 222 3.75 4.96 -13.44
C ALA A 222 3.12 6.16 -14.17
N GLY A 223 3.95 7.18 -14.42
CA GLY A 223 3.48 8.43 -15.02
C GLY A 223 2.41 9.11 -14.18
N ALA A 224 1.46 9.78 -14.82
CA ALA A 224 0.33 10.45 -14.19
C ALA A 224 -0.87 9.52 -13.94
N THR A 225 -0.61 8.27 -13.52
CA THR A 225 -1.65 7.26 -13.33
C THR A 225 -2.51 7.50 -12.08
N THR A 226 -3.82 7.23 -12.17
CA THR A 226 -4.72 7.16 -11.02
C THR A 226 -5.38 5.79 -10.96
N TYR A 227 -5.20 5.06 -9.85
CA TYR A 227 -5.94 3.84 -9.53
C TYR A 227 -6.95 4.13 -8.42
N ASN A 228 -8.25 4.09 -8.74
CA ASN A 228 -9.33 4.28 -7.78
C ASN A 228 -9.85 2.92 -7.30
N SER A 229 -9.99 2.72 -5.99
CA SER A 229 -10.56 1.52 -5.35
C SER A 229 -11.71 1.89 -4.42
N GLY A 230 -12.93 1.43 -4.69
CA GLY A 230 -14.14 1.85 -3.98
C GLY A 230 -14.53 1.03 -2.75
N SER A 231 -13.97 -0.17 -2.59
CA SER A 231 -14.15 -1.03 -1.41
C SER A 231 -12.81 -1.61 -0.97
N ASN A 232 -12.84 -2.59 -0.06
CA ASN A 232 -11.67 -3.18 0.60
C ASN A 232 -10.49 -3.35 -0.36
N PHE A 233 -9.33 -2.86 0.08
CA PHE A 233 -8.07 -2.90 -0.65
C PHE A 233 -7.12 -3.86 0.06
N LEU A 234 -7.05 -5.10 -0.42
CA LEU A 234 -6.36 -6.20 0.26
C LEU A 234 -5.24 -6.75 -0.61
N LEU A 235 -4.03 -6.76 -0.06
CA LEU A 235 -2.84 -7.33 -0.68
C LEU A 235 -2.45 -8.61 0.05
N SER A 236 -2.14 -9.67 -0.69
CA SER A 236 -1.71 -10.98 -0.14
C SER A 236 -2.67 -11.53 0.91
N ARG A 237 -3.88 -11.90 0.45
CA ARG A 237 -5.02 -12.28 1.31
C ARG A 237 -4.85 -13.57 2.09
N ASN A 238 -4.04 -14.48 1.56
CA ASN A 238 -3.81 -15.81 2.13
C ASN A 238 -2.34 -16.02 2.46
N ALA A 239 -2.08 -16.95 3.38
CA ALA A 239 -0.72 -17.36 3.74
C ALA A 239 0.07 -17.73 2.48
N THR A 240 1.36 -17.38 2.43
CA THR A 240 2.29 -17.57 1.30
C THR A 240 1.98 -16.79 0.02
N ALA A 241 0.89 -16.01 -0.04
CA ALA A 241 0.68 -15.06 -1.12
C ALA A 241 1.68 -13.90 -1.00
N ASN A 242 2.15 -13.37 -2.13
CA ASN A 242 3.13 -12.29 -2.17
C ASN A 242 2.68 -11.16 -3.08
N THR A 243 2.77 -9.91 -2.61
CA THR A 243 2.45 -8.72 -3.40
C THR A 243 3.58 -7.70 -3.37
N THR A 244 3.90 -7.12 -4.53
CA THR A 244 4.63 -5.86 -4.61
C THR A 244 3.77 -4.82 -5.33
N LEU A 245 3.51 -3.69 -4.69
CA LEU A 245 2.83 -2.53 -5.27
C LEU A 245 3.81 -1.37 -5.37
N ASN A 246 4.10 -0.92 -6.58
CA ASN A 246 4.96 0.23 -6.85
C ASN A 246 4.10 1.41 -7.30
N ILE A 247 4.16 2.52 -6.56
CA ILE A 247 3.51 3.79 -6.87
C ILE A 247 4.61 4.79 -7.19
N ASN A 248 4.88 4.99 -8.49
CA ASN A 248 6.03 5.74 -8.99
C ASN A 248 5.61 7.07 -9.61
N ALA A 249 6.60 7.93 -9.92
CA ALA A 249 6.40 9.20 -10.59
C ALA A 249 5.34 10.06 -9.88
N THR A 250 4.28 10.50 -10.55
CA THR A 250 3.16 11.26 -9.97
C THR A 250 1.90 10.41 -9.83
N SER A 251 2.03 9.09 -9.90
CA SER A 251 0.89 8.18 -9.84
C SER A 251 0.29 8.09 -8.44
N LYS A 252 -0.97 7.67 -8.35
CA LYS A 252 -1.65 7.57 -7.05
C LYS A 252 -2.64 6.42 -6.96
N VAL A 253 -2.73 5.86 -5.76
CA VAL A 253 -3.84 5.00 -5.33
C VAL A 253 -4.81 5.84 -4.50
N VAL A 254 -6.07 5.87 -4.92
CA VAL A 254 -7.16 6.54 -4.22
C VAL A 254 -8.16 5.47 -3.78
N HIS A 255 -8.00 5.00 -2.55
CA HIS A 255 -8.96 4.12 -1.90
C HIS A 255 -10.05 4.98 -1.25
N THR A 256 -11.33 4.61 -1.39
CA THR A 256 -12.47 5.45 -0.98
C THR A 256 -13.54 4.74 -0.14
N GLY A 257 -13.40 3.45 0.16
CA GLY A 257 -14.33 2.76 1.05
C GLY A 257 -13.81 1.42 1.55
N GLY A 258 -14.26 0.98 2.71
CA GLY A 258 -13.73 -0.24 3.36
C GLY A 258 -12.35 0.00 4.01
N TYR A 259 -11.79 -1.06 4.60
CA TYR A 259 -10.45 -1.02 5.20
C TYR A 259 -9.39 -1.47 4.18
N ALA A 260 -8.14 -1.09 4.44
CA ALA A 260 -7.01 -1.58 3.65
C ALA A 260 -6.14 -2.51 4.48
N SER A 261 -5.65 -3.57 3.85
CA SER A 261 -4.72 -4.51 4.47
C SER A 261 -3.55 -4.76 3.52
N LEU A 262 -2.37 -4.34 3.94
CA LEU A 262 -1.12 -4.42 3.19
C LEU A 262 -0.37 -5.65 3.68
N GLY A 263 -0.77 -6.81 3.16
CA GLY A 263 -0.31 -8.12 3.62
C GLY A 263 -1.33 -8.68 4.61
N GLU A 264 -2.54 -9.03 4.17
CA GLU A 264 -3.62 -9.47 5.07
C GLU A 264 -3.26 -10.76 5.82
N ASN A 265 -2.78 -11.78 5.11
CA ASN A 265 -2.28 -13.03 5.70
C ASN A 265 -0.96 -13.52 5.05
N GLY A 266 -0.55 -12.91 3.93
CA GLY A 266 0.72 -13.15 3.26
C GLY A 266 1.69 -11.96 3.37
N THR A 267 2.61 -11.86 2.42
CA THR A 267 3.65 -10.82 2.41
C THR A 267 3.33 -9.73 1.40
N ALA A 268 3.23 -8.47 1.84
CA ALA A 268 3.06 -7.35 0.91
C ALA A 268 4.12 -6.28 1.09
N ILE A 269 4.63 -5.75 -0.02
CA ILE A 269 5.53 -4.60 -0.08
C ILE A 269 4.85 -3.50 -0.89
N VAL A 270 4.69 -2.33 -0.29
CA VAL A 270 4.17 -1.13 -0.96
C VAL A 270 5.28 -0.08 -1.01
N ASN A 271 5.68 0.31 -2.21
CA ASN A 271 6.71 1.31 -2.45
C ASN A 271 6.06 2.58 -3.00
N LEU A 272 6.24 3.70 -2.30
CA LEU A 272 5.93 5.04 -2.81
C LEU A 272 7.25 5.69 -3.19
N ASN A 273 7.43 6.00 -4.47
CA ASN A 273 8.65 6.58 -5.01
C ASN A 273 8.37 7.92 -5.71
N ASN A 274 9.38 8.79 -5.74
CA ASN A 274 9.32 10.09 -6.41
C ASN A 274 8.25 11.02 -5.84
N ALA A 275 7.09 11.13 -6.48
CA ALA A 275 5.93 11.92 -6.03
C ALA A 275 4.65 11.05 -5.96
N GLY A 276 4.80 9.73 -5.91
CA GLY A 276 3.72 8.78 -5.79
C GLY A 276 2.94 8.97 -4.48
N ALA A 277 1.62 8.79 -4.52
CA ALA A 277 0.74 9.04 -3.38
C ALA A 277 -0.25 7.90 -3.12
N TYR A 278 -0.66 7.76 -1.85
CA TYR A 278 -1.66 6.79 -1.41
C TYR A 278 -2.65 7.47 -0.47
N SER A 279 -3.94 7.18 -0.61
CA SER A 279 -4.96 7.61 0.35
C SER A 279 -5.97 6.51 0.64
N SER A 280 -6.34 6.33 1.91
CA SER A 280 -7.41 5.46 2.39
C SER A 280 -8.29 6.21 3.40
N PRO A 281 -9.63 6.06 3.40
CA PRO A 281 -10.51 6.81 4.29
C PRO A 281 -10.64 6.16 5.68
N ALA A 282 -10.39 4.86 5.77
CA ALA A 282 -10.53 4.06 6.98
C ALA A 282 -9.17 3.54 7.42
N ASP A 283 -9.18 2.50 8.24
CA ASP A 283 -7.97 1.91 8.80
C ASP A 283 -7.09 1.30 7.70
N VAL A 284 -5.77 1.40 7.90
CA VAL A 284 -4.75 0.73 7.10
C VAL A 284 -3.95 -0.18 8.02
N ASN A 285 -3.96 -1.48 7.69
CA ASN A 285 -3.22 -2.50 8.42
C ASN A 285 -1.94 -2.84 7.65
N VAL A 286 -0.78 -2.42 8.15
CA VAL A 286 0.53 -2.86 7.64
C VAL A 286 0.88 -4.13 8.40
N GLY A 287 0.45 -5.25 7.84
CA GLY A 287 0.32 -6.53 8.52
C GLY A 287 -0.95 -6.62 9.40
N ASP A 288 -1.66 -7.75 9.38
CA ASP A 288 -3.05 -7.83 9.89
C ASP A 288 -3.47 -9.14 10.60
N VAL A 289 -3.35 -10.32 9.97
CA VAL A 289 -3.72 -11.60 10.58
C VAL A 289 -2.81 -12.76 10.17
N GLY A 290 -2.79 -13.84 10.96
CA GLY A 290 -2.14 -15.10 10.58
C GLY A 290 -0.63 -14.94 10.32
N THR A 291 -0.17 -15.32 9.12
CA THR A 291 1.25 -15.27 8.72
C THR A 291 1.67 -13.95 8.08
N SER A 292 0.85 -12.93 8.25
CA SER A 292 1.00 -11.63 7.63
C SER A 292 2.36 -10.96 7.87
N ASN A 293 2.93 -10.42 6.79
CA ASN A 293 4.13 -9.59 6.82
C ASN A 293 3.98 -8.39 5.87
N GLY A 294 3.57 -7.24 6.41
CA GLY A 294 3.37 -6.01 5.65
C GLY A 294 4.57 -5.08 5.69
N THR A 295 4.93 -4.47 4.56
CA THR A 295 5.95 -3.42 4.48
C THR A 295 5.47 -2.24 3.64
N VAL A 296 5.63 -1.03 4.16
CA VAL A 296 5.50 0.23 3.43
C VAL A 296 6.85 0.94 3.38
N ASN A 297 7.33 1.25 2.18
CA ASN A 297 8.50 2.09 1.95
C ASN A 297 8.03 3.42 1.35
N HIS A 298 8.00 4.47 2.16
CA HIS A 298 7.61 5.81 1.78
C HIS A 298 8.85 6.67 1.50
N ASN A 299 9.31 6.60 0.24
CA ASN A 299 10.47 7.32 -0.30
C ASN A 299 10.03 8.39 -1.33
N SER A 300 8.82 8.90 -1.15
CA SER A 300 8.16 9.84 -2.05
C SER A 300 8.06 11.22 -1.41
N SER A 301 7.96 12.26 -2.23
CA SER A 301 7.52 13.61 -1.84
C SER A 301 5.99 13.73 -1.80
N GLY A 302 5.27 12.72 -2.29
CA GLY A 302 3.82 12.61 -2.19
C GLY A 302 3.34 12.33 -0.77
N THR A 303 2.02 12.21 -0.63
CA THR A 303 1.37 11.99 0.66
C THR A 303 0.92 10.54 0.81
N PHE A 304 1.20 9.93 1.97
CA PHE A 304 0.53 8.73 2.45
C PHE A 304 -0.56 9.14 3.46
N ALA A 305 -1.83 9.05 3.08
CA ALA A 305 -2.95 9.51 3.89
C ALA A 305 -3.83 8.35 4.37
N VAL A 306 -4.09 8.32 5.67
CA VAL A 306 -4.99 7.37 6.33
C VAL A 306 -6.04 8.17 7.08
N GLY A 307 -7.31 8.04 6.73
CA GLY A 307 -8.40 8.72 7.43
C GLY A 307 -8.72 8.08 8.79
N GLY A 308 -8.52 6.77 8.91
CA GLY A 308 -8.71 6.00 10.14
C GLY A 308 -7.41 5.76 10.92
N VAL A 309 -7.32 4.58 11.52
CA VAL A 309 -6.18 4.12 12.30
C VAL A 309 -5.09 3.57 11.37
N LEU A 310 -3.83 3.89 11.67
CA LEU A 310 -2.71 3.16 11.08
C LEU A 310 -2.24 2.09 12.07
N PHE A 311 -2.30 0.83 11.67
CA PHE A 311 -1.68 -0.26 12.39
C PHE A 311 -0.39 -0.70 11.71
N VAL A 312 0.70 -0.81 12.48
CA VAL A 312 1.98 -1.35 12.02
C VAL A 312 2.28 -2.60 12.82
N GLY A 313 1.97 -3.75 12.24
CA GLY A 313 1.93 -5.03 12.93
C GLY A 313 0.65 -5.14 13.75
N LYS A 314 -0.35 -5.81 13.20
CA LYS A 314 -1.62 -6.10 13.88
C LYS A 314 -1.90 -7.59 13.75
N GLY A 315 -2.41 -8.20 14.81
CA GLY A 315 -2.69 -9.63 14.88
C GLY A 315 -1.53 -10.42 15.48
N ALA A 316 -1.84 -11.48 16.22
CA ALA A 316 -0.82 -12.34 16.80
C ALA A 316 0.12 -12.92 15.73
N THR A 317 1.41 -13.02 16.02
CA THR A 317 2.49 -13.53 15.13
C THR A 317 2.72 -12.78 13.82
N THR A 318 2.02 -11.67 13.58
CA THR A 318 2.20 -10.89 12.36
C THR A 318 3.34 -9.88 12.49
N SER A 319 3.84 -9.43 11.35
CA SER A 319 4.86 -8.39 11.26
C SER A 319 4.37 -7.23 10.40
N GLY A 320 4.65 -6.00 10.86
CA GLY A 320 4.47 -4.79 10.09
C GLY A 320 5.70 -3.90 10.13
N THR A 321 6.06 -3.35 8.99
CA THR A 321 7.17 -2.39 8.85
C THR A 321 6.71 -1.18 8.04
N PHE A 322 6.88 0.02 8.58
CA PHE A 322 6.65 1.27 7.87
C PHE A 322 7.93 2.09 7.93
N LYS A 323 8.50 2.40 6.76
CA LYS A 323 9.72 3.20 6.63
C LYS A 323 9.40 4.47 5.88
N GLN A 324 9.69 5.61 6.47
CA GLN A 324 9.55 6.92 5.83
C GLN A 324 10.89 7.62 5.75
N SER A 325 11.31 7.97 4.54
CA SER A 325 12.54 8.74 4.30
C SER A 325 12.28 10.14 3.76
N SER A 326 11.06 10.44 3.32
CA SER A 326 10.67 11.75 2.79
C SER A 326 9.15 11.95 2.83
N GLY A 327 8.67 13.07 2.30
CA GLY A 327 7.24 13.32 2.09
C GLY A 327 6.45 13.52 3.38
N VAL A 328 5.13 13.36 3.27
CA VAL A 328 4.19 13.56 4.38
C VAL A 328 3.33 12.32 4.58
N THR A 329 3.26 11.84 5.81
CA THR A 329 2.27 10.83 6.22
C THR A 329 1.27 11.49 7.15
N ASN A 330 -0.03 11.31 6.89
CA ASN A 330 -1.11 11.84 7.73
C ASN A 330 -2.03 10.69 8.17
N VAL A 331 -2.21 10.54 9.48
CA VAL A 331 -3.12 9.56 10.09
C VAL A 331 -4.21 10.30 10.86
N GLY A 332 -5.46 10.14 10.43
CA GLY A 332 -6.64 10.85 10.91
C GLY A 332 -7.09 10.43 12.30
N SER A 333 -6.75 9.20 12.71
CA SER A 333 -7.02 8.65 14.04
C SER A 333 -5.71 8.42 14.81
N TRP A 334 -5.69 7.48 15.76
CA TRP A 334 -4.47 7.06 16.45
C TRP A 334 -3.57 6.19 15.56
N VAL A 335 -2.32 6.01 16.00
CA VAL A 335 -1.37 5.06 15.43
C VAL A 335 -1.09 3.99 16.45
N SER A 336 -1.03 2.74 16.03
CA SER A 336 -0.68 1.62 16.90
C SER A 336 0.41 0.77 16.24
N ILE A 337 1.51 0.61 16.95
CA ILE A 337 2.61 -0.28 16.58
C ILE A 337 2.52 -1.54 17.45
N ALA A 338 2.45 -2.70 16.79
CA ALA A 338 2.36 -4.02 17.40
C ALA A 338 1.12 -4.23 18.30
N ARG A 339 -0.03 -4.49 17.66
CA ARG A 339 -1.30 -4.79 18.32
C ARG A 339 -1.66 -6.27 18.27
N PHE A 340 -2.10 -6.80 19.41
CA PHE A 340 -2.43 -8.18 19.73
C PHE A 340 -1.27 -9.16 20.00
N VAL A 341 -1.61 -10.19 20.78
CA VAL A 341 -0.76 -11.33 21.15
C VAL A 341 -1.60 -12.61 21.14
N ALA A 342 -1.04 -13.76 20.74
CA ALA A 342 -1.79 -15.03 20.71
C ALA A 342 -2.14 -15.53 22.12
N VAL A 343 -1.14 -15.53 23.01
CA VAL A 343 -1.30 -15.95 24.41
C VAL A 343 -0.55 -14.97 25.29
N ALA A 344 -1.29 -14.28 26.15
CA ALA A 344 -0.69 -13.44 27.19
C ALA A 344 0.11 -14.31 28.18
N PRO A 345 1.29 -13.87 28.65
CA PRO A 345 1.87 -12.54 28.43
C PRO A 345 2.93 -12.43 27.30
N ALA A 346 3.33 -13.48 26.58
CA ALA A 346 4.55 -13.35 25.75
C ALA A 346 4.69 -14.16 24.45
N THR A 347 3.89 -15.18 24.16
CA THR A 347 4.12 -16.01 22.97
C THR A 347 3.25 -15.57 21.79
N GLY A 348 3.88 -15.39 20.62
CA GLY A 348 3.20 -15.01 19.39
C GLY A 348 2.71 -13.56 19.39
N LYS A 349 3.54 -12.63 19.86
CA LYS A 349 3.29 -11.18 19.79
C LYS A 349 3.24 -10.73 18.33
N ALA A 350 2.41 -9.73 18.03
CA ALA A 350 2.63 -8.90 16.85
C ALA A 350 3.99 -8.20 16.96
N THR A 351 4.67 -7.98 15.83
CA THR A 351 5.88 -7.14 15.78
C THR A 351 5.64 -5.97 14.84
N GLY A 352 6.01 -4.77 15.29
CA GLY A 352 5.83 -3.54 14.52
C GLY A 352 7.08 -2.67 14.55
N LEU A 353 7.48 -2.18 13.38
CA LEU A 353 8.57 -1.21 13.23
C LEU A 353 8.06 0.00 12.45
N LEU A 354 8.07 1.19 13.07
CA LEU A 354 7.97 2.46 12.37
C LEU A 354 9.31 3.17 12.40
N GLU A 355 9.86 3.46 11.23
CA GLU A 355 11.14 4.15 11.07
C GLU A 355 10.93 5.44 10.28
N VAL A 356 11.23 6.59 10.88
CA VAL A 356 11.09 7.92 10.28
C VAL A 356 12.47 8.58 10.19
N THR A 357 13.11 8.41 9.04
CA THR A 357 14.46 8.94 8.74
C THR A 357 14.42 10.31 8.06
N GLY A 358 13.25 10.70 7.52
CA GLY A 358 13.04 12.00 6.88
C GLY A 358 11.58 12.31 6.62
N GLY A 359 11.29 13.56 6.28
CA GLY A 359 9.92 14.04 6.06
C GLY A 359 9.14 14.20 7.36
N THR A 360 7.82 14.31 7.25
CA THR A 360 6.92 14.50 8.39
C THR A 360 5.89 13.38 8.48
N PHE A 361 5.79 12.77 9.65
CA PHE A 361 4.74 11.84 10.01
C PHE A 361 3.80 12.54 11.00
N ASN A 362 2.51 12.62 10.68
CA ASN A 362 1.51 13.29 11.50
C ASN A 362 0.44 12.30 11.95
N GLN A 363 0.24 12.19 13.25
CA GLN A 363 -1.05 11.81 13.80
C GLN A 363 -1.88 13.09 13.97
N THR A 364 -2.93 13.26 13.17
CA THR A 364 -3.76 14.48 13.17
C THR A 364 -4.99 14.37 14.07
N GLY A 365 -5.44 13.14 14.38
CA GLY A 365 -6.55 12.90 15.31
C GLY A 365 -6.19 13.31 16.74
N THR A 366 -7.08 14.04 17.41
CA THR A 366 -6.84 14.57 18.78
C THR A 366 -7.33 13.64 19.90
N GLY A 367 -8.00 12.54 19.55
CA GLY A 367 -8.50 11.55 20.50
C GLY A 367 -7.37 10.72 21.14
N GLN A 368 -7.36 9.42 20.86
CA GLN A 368 -6.31 8.52 21.35
C GLN A 368 -4.93 8.92 20.80
N GLY A 369 -3.90 8.71 21.61
CA GLY A 369 -2.51 9.04 21.29
C GLY A 369 -1.81 8.00 20.42
N PHE A 370 -0.52 8.19 20.24
CA PHE A 370 0.35 7.31 19.46
C PHE A 370 0.82 6.16 20.37
N ILE A 371 0.54 4.90 20.02
CA ILE A 371 0.89 3.75 20.87
C ILE A 371 2.04 2.96 20.26
N VAL A 372 3.10 2.75 21.03
CA VAL A 372 4.29 1.96 20.66
C VAL A 372 4.32 0.71 21.53
N GLY A 373 4.02 -0.46 20.95
CA GLY A 373 3.91 -1.72 21.69
C GLY A 373 2.57 -1.87 22.43
N GLU A 374 1.44 -1.81 21.71
CA GLU A 374 0.10 -1.84 22.36
C GLU A 374 -0.12 -3.15 23.15
N GLU A 375 0.15 -4.29 22.51
CA GLU A 375 0.09 -5.63 23.10
C GLU A 375 1.21 -6.56 22.62
N GLY A 376 1.93 -6.16 21.57
CA GLY A 376 3.09 -6.86 21.02
C GLY A 376 4.38 -6.07 21.17
N THR A 377 5.40 -6.38 20.36
CA THR A 377 6.70 -5.70 20.38
C THR A 377 6.75 -4.61 19.32
N GLY A 378 6.64 -3.36 19.76
CA GLY A 378 6.61 -2.18 18.89
C GLY A 378 7.86 -1.32 19.05
N VAL A 379 8.42 -0.90 17.92
CA VAL A 379 9.58 -0.01 17.87
C VAL A 379 9.26 1.21 17.01
N LEU A 380 9.57 2.40 17.54
CA LEU A 380 9.55 3.67 16.84
C LEU A 380 10.96 4.25 16.80
N ASN A 381 11.52 4.40 15.61
CA ASN A 381 12.80 5.09 15.38
C ASN A 381 12.55 6.43 14.71
N ILE A 382 13.09 7.51 15.28
CA ILE A 382 13.02 8.86 14.71
C ILE A 382 14.44 9.39 14.64
N LEU A 383 14.96 9.56 13.43
CA LEU A 383 16.37 9.82 13.22
C LEU A 383 16.63 10.68 11.99
N THR A 384 17.87 11.17 11.87
CA THR A 384 18.38 11.98 10.76
C THR A 384 17.63 13.30 10.56
N ALA A 385 16.52 13.30 9.84
CA ALA A 385 15.69 14.50 9.60
C ALA A 385 14.19 14.19 9.71
N GLY A 386 13.84 13.04 10.30
CA GLY A 386 12.47 12.63 10.51
C GLY A 386 11.77 13.47 11.58
N THR A 387 10.53 13.89 11.32
CA THR A 387 9.67 14.54 12.31
C THR A 387 8.40 13.72 12.53
N VAL A 388 8.08 13.42 13.79
CA VAL A 388 6.81 12.80 14.19
C VAL A 388 6.01 13.79 15.02
N ASN A 389 4.80 14.15 14.55
CA ASN A 389 3.87 15.04 15.24
C ASN A 389 2.69 14.24 15.78
N VAL A 390 2.43 14.34 17.07
CA VAL A 390 1.37 13.61 17.78
C VAL A 390 0.34 14.59 18.33
N ALA A 391 -0.82 14.71 17.65
CA ALA A 391 -1.91 15.58 18.09
C ALA A 391 -2.78 14.97 19.21
N GLY A 392 -2.77 13.64 19.35
CA GLY A 392 -3.58 12.90 20.31
C GLY A 392 -3.37 13.36 21.75
N ASN A 393 -4.44 13.50 22.51
CA ASN A 393 -4.39 14.08 23.85
C ASN A 393 -3.61 13.21 24.86
N SER A 394 -3.55 11.90 24.64
CA SER A 394 -2.73 10.99 25.45
C SER A 394 -1.22 11.12 25.17
N GLY A 395 -0.82 11.82 24.10
CA GLY A 395 0.57 11.89 23.66
C GLY A 395 1.07 10.56 23.09
N VAL A 396 2.32 10.21 23.39
CA VAL A 396 2.92 8.92 23.07
C VAL A 396 2.78 7.99 24.26
N LEU A 397 2.20 6.82 24.03
CA LEU A 397 2.07 5.74 25.00
C LEU A 397 3.07 4.63 24.65
N VAL A 398 4.06 4.41 25.50
CA VAL A 398 5.11 3.39 25.31
C VAL A 398 4.73 2.19 26.16
N SER A 399 4.37 1.09 25.50
CA SER A 399 3.61 -0.04 26.06
C SER A 399 2.20 0.33 26.53
N ASN A 400 1.21 -0.56 26.36
CA ASN A 400 -0.16 -0.32 26.87
C ASN A 400 -0.68 -1.46 27.75
N ASN A 401 -0.44 -2.72 27.35
CA ASN A 401 -0.89 -3.91 28.08
C ASN A 401 0.28 -4.75 28.58
N ALA A 402 0.00 -5.73 29.45
CA ALA A 402 1.01 -6.59 30.11
C ALA A 402 1.95 -7.34 29.14
N ALA A 403 1.49 -7.60 27.92
CA ALA A 403 2.29 -8.24 26.88
C ALA A 403 3.00 -7.25 25.95
N GLY A 404 2.65 -5.96 26.01
CA GLY A 404 3.19 -4.94 25.13
C GLY A 404 4.60 -4.55 25.53
N ASP A 405 5.55 -4.62 24.60
CA ASP A 405 6.90 -4.08 24.77
C ASP A 405 7.06 -2.94 23.77
N GLY A 406 7.21 -1.71 24.28
CA GLY A 406 7.40 -0.51 23.49
C GLY A 406 8.82 0.01 23.60
N THR A 407 9.42 0.39 22.47
CA THR A 407 10.70 1.10 22.44
C THR A 407 10.61 2.31 21.52
N VAL A 408 10.97 3.48 22.03
CA VAL A 408 11.14 4.70 21.23
C VAL A 408 12.61 5.07 21.22
N ASN A 409 13.19 5.16 20.04
CA ASN A 409 14.55 5.66 19.82
C ASN A 409 14.47 7.03 19.16
N LEU A 410 15.00 8.04 19.83
CA LEU A 410 15.03 9.42 19.38
C LEU A 410 16.48 9.82 19.10
N ASP A 411 16.93 9.46 17.90
CA ASP A 411 18.32 9.56 17.49
C ASP A 411 18.62 10.91 16.82
N ALA A 412 19.91 11.17 16.61
CA ALA A 412 20.44 12.43 16.13
C ALA A 412 19.67 12.99 14.92
N GLY A 413 19.18 14.22 15.08
CA GLY A 413 18.43 14.98 14.07
C GLY A 413 16.95 14.57 13.91
N GLY A 414 16.51 13.49 14.55
CA GLY A 414 15.08 13.18 14.70
C GLY A 414 14.36 14.19 15.59
N THR A 415 13.06 14.42 15.33
CA THR A 415 12.20 15.27 16.17
C THR A 415 10.88 14.59 16.50
N LEU A 416 10.54 14.50 17.79
CA LEU A 416 9.24 14.08 18.27
C LEU A 416 8.50 15.28 18.89
N VAL A 417 7.36 15.66 18.32
CA VAL A 417 6.47 16.69 18.86
C VAL A 417 5.24 16.01 19.47
N THR A 418 5.07 16.09 20.78
CA THR A 418 3.97 15.40 21.48
C THR A 418 3.46 16.20 22.67
N LYS A 419 2.27 15.85 23.18
CA LYS A 419 1.71 16.45 24.40
C LYS A 419 2.17 15.75 25.68
N ARG A 420 2.62 14.51 25.58
CA ARG A 420 3.08 13.67 26.71
C ARG A 420 3.85 12.47 26.18
N VAL A 421 4.71 11.89 27.00
CA VAL A 421 5.23 10.53 26.86
C VAL A 421 4.95 9.81 28.17
N SER A 422 4.27 8.67 28.13
CA SER A 422 4.01 7.88 29.32
C SER A 422 3.95 6.38 29.01
N SER A 423 4.06 5.55 30.04
CA SER A 423 3.72 4.13 29.94
C SER A 423 2.21 3.88 29.98
N GLY A 424 1.81 2.65 29.63
CA GLY A 424 0.50 2.08 29.91
C GLY A 424 0.15 2.01 31.41
N ALA A 425 -1.05 1.52 31.71
CA ALA A 425 -1.50 1.32 33.08
C ALA A 425 -0.59 0.34 33.86
N SER A 426 -0.66 0.38 35.19
CA SER A 426 0.12 -0.52 36.06
C SER A 426 -0.03 -1.99 35.63
N GLY A 427 1.11 -2.66 35.41
CA GLY A 427 1.15 -4.03 34.89
C GLY A 427 1.26 -4.14 33.37
N ALA A 428 1.47 -3.03 32.64
CA ALA A 428 1.92 -3.06 31.25
C ALA A 428 3.31 -3.70 31.11
N GLY A 429 3.65 -4.19 29.91
CA GLY A 429 4.98 -4.70 29.61
C GLY A 429 6.00 -3.57 29.41
N VAL A 430 7.17 -3.88 28.86
CA VAL A 430 8.34 -3.00 28.94
C VAL A 430 8.13 -1.69 28.19
N ALA A 431 8.33 -0.57 28.86
CA ALA A 431 8.29 0.78 28.30
C ALA A 431 9.69 1.42 28.30
N ALA A 432 10.34 1.44 27.14
CA ALA A 432 11.69 1.99 26.97
C ALA A 432 11.71 3.24 26.06
N PHE A 433 12.46 4.26 26.47
CA PHE A 433 12.72 5.44 25.66
C PHE A 433 14.20 5.79 25.70
N ASN A 434 14.83 5.91 24.52
CA ASN A 434 16.24 6.19 24.36
C ASN A 434 16.41 7.54 23.67
N PHE A 435 17.16 8.43 24.32
CA PHE A 435 17.61 9.69 23.75
C PHE A 435 19.02 9.52 23.22
N ASP A 436 19.21 9.75 21.92
CA ASP A 436 20.52 9.65 21.27
C ASP A 436 20.74 10.84 20.30
N GLY A 437 20.55 12.05 20.82
CA GLY A 437 20.77 13.31 20.10
C GLY A 437 19.56 13.85 19.33
N GLY A 438 18.43 13.15 19.30
CA GLY A 438 17.17 13.67 18.76
C GLY A 438 16.48 14.68 19.70
N THR A 439 15.50 15.42 19.19
CA THR A 439 14.79 16.48 19.92
C THR A 439 13.36 16.08 20.30
N LEU A 440 13.07 16.05 21.60
CA LEU A 440 11.72 15.94 22.14
C LEU A 440 11.15 17.34 22.36
N THR A 441 10.07 17.65 21.67
CA THR A 441 9.42 18.97 21.69
C THR A 441 8.02 18.88 22.29
N ALA A 442 7.73 19.73 23.26
CA ALA A 442 6.38 19.87 23.79
C ALA A 442 5.45 20.53 22.75
N ALA A 443 4.36 19.84 22.44
CA ALA A 443 3.28 20.38 21.62
C ALA A 443 2.48 21.43 22.41
N THR A 444 1.71 22.26 21.71
CA THR A 444 0.74 23.16 22.35
C THR A 444 -0.25 22.38 23.21
N GLY A 445 -0.43 22.81 24.46
CA GLY A 445 -1.28 22.12 25.43
C GLY A 445 -0.64 20.82 25.94
N ALA A 446 0.69 20.78 26.01
CA ALA A 446 1.40 19.68 26.65
C ALA A 446 0.92 19.49 28.10
N ASN A 447 0.88 18.22 28.52
CA ASN A 447 0.57 17.87 29.89
C ASN A 447 1.72 18.33 30.80
N ALA A 448 1.41 18.90 31.97
CA ALA A 448 2.42 19.27 32.95
C ALA A 448 3.24 18.07 33.42
N ASP A 449 2.61 16.90 33.61
CA ASP A 449 3.27 15.61 33.80
C ASP A 449 3.68 15.02 32.44
N PHE A 450 4.67 15.66 31.83
CA PHE A 450 5.01 15.52 30.41
C PHE A 450 5.68 14.19 30.08
N PHE A 451 6.55 13.69 30.97
CA PHE A 451 7.33 12.48 30.74
C PHE A 451 7.42 11.66 32.03
N THR A 452 6.84 10.45 32.03
CA THR A 452 6.60 9.70 33.29
C THR A 452 6.31 8.21 33.08
N GLY A 453 6.52 7.40 34.12
CA GLY A 453 6.03 6.02 34.22
C GLY A 453 6.79 4.96 33.41
N LEU A 454 7.86 5.33 32.71
CA LEU A 454 8.63 4.38 31.90
C LEU A 454 9.50 3.46 32.78
N ASP A 455 9.72 2.22 32.31
CA ASP A 455 10.65 1.28 32.94
C ASP A 455 12.10 1.74 32.77
N SER A 456 12.42 2.31 31.60
CA SER A 456 13.73 2.88 31.32
C SER A 456 13.64 4.12 30.45
N ALA A 457 14.37 5.16 30.86
CA ALA A 457 14.67 6.33 30.05
C ALA A 457 16.20 6.53 30.05
N VAL A 458 16.83 6.22 28.92
CA VAL A 458 18.30 6.25 28.79
C VAL A 458 18.70 7.45 27.92
N VAL A 459 19.68 8.20 28.41
CA VAL A 459 20.35 9.28 27.73
C VAL A 459 21.69 8.74 27.24
N GLU A 460 21.70 8.25 26.00
CA GLU A 460 22.87 7.71 25.32
C GLU A 460 23.85 8.84 24.95
N ASP A 461 24.99 8.50 24.34
CA ASP A 461 26.10 9.44 24.10
C ASP A 461 25.70 10.71 23.30
N GLY A 462 24.69 10.61 22.42
CA GLY A 462 24.16 11.75 21.67
C GLY A 462 23.37 12.75 22.52
N GLY A 463 22.94 12.37 23.72
CA GLY A 463 22.27 13.22 24.69
C GLY A 463 20.76 13.42 24.47
N ALA A 464 20.11 14.04 25.44
CA ALA A 464 18.68 14.35 25.43
C ALA A 464 18.43 15.82 25.11
N ASN A 465 17.92 16.12 23.92
CA ASN A 465 17.51 17.48 23.56
C ASN A 465 16.03 17.68 23.84
N ILE A 466 15.70 18.58 24.77
CA ILE A 466 14.34 18.79 25.28
C ILE A 466 13.93 20.24 25.06
N ASN A 467 12.97 20.45 24.17
CA ASN A 467 12.42 21.75 23.82
C ASN A 467 11.05 21.93 24.48
N SER A 468 10.96 22.81 25.48
CA SER A 468 9.70 23.12 26.15
C SER A 468 8.71 23.88 25.26
N ASN A 469 9.20 24.48 24.17
CA ASN A 469 8.38 25.17 23.17
C ASN A 469 7.39 26.20 23.77
N GLY A 470 7.80 26.85 24.85
CA GLY A 470 6.96 27.82 25.58
C GLY A 470 6.04 27.24 26.65
N ASN A 471 5.98 25.92 26.81
CA ASN A 471 5.18 25.25 27.83
C ASN A 471 5.98 25.05 29.13
N ASP A 472 5.29 25.00 30.25
CA ASP A 472 5.84 24.51 31.50
C ASP A 472 5.56 23.01 31.61
N ILE A 473 6.62 22.20 31.60
CA ILE A 473 6.56 20.73 31.54
C ILE A 473 7.46 20.10 32.59
N ALA A 474 7.06 18.95 33.13
CA ALA A 474 7.83 18.18 34.10
C ALA A 474 8.21 16.80 33.57
N ILE A 475 9.45 16.40 33.89
CA ILE A 475 9.93 15.03 33.76
C ILE A 475 9.93 14.43 35.16
N ASN A 476 8.93 13.58 35.40
CA ASN A 476 8.75 12.82 36.64
C ASN A 476 9.27 11.39 36.47
N GLN A 477 10.40 11.25 35.77
CA GLN A 477 11.01 9.98 35.39
C GLN A 477 12.51 10.03 35.72
N SER A 478 13.06 8.92 36.20
CA SER A 478 14.50 8.80 36.35
C SER A 478 15.18 8.70 34.97
N LEU A 479 16.19 9.53 34.74
CA LEU A 479 17.02 9.52 33.53
C LEU A 479 18.39 8.92 33.88
N THR A 480 18.85 7.98 33.07
CA THR A 480 20.13 7.27 33.26
C THR A 480 21.00 7.37 32.00
N GLY A 481 22.23 6.86 32.03
CA GLY A 481 23.13 6.85 30.86
C GLY A 481 24.36 7.72 31.05
N ASP A 482 25.05 8.04 29.96
CA ASP A 482 26.29 8.82 29.96
C ASP A 482 26.16 10.17 29.25
N GLY A 483 25.13 10.35 28.42
CA GLY A 483 24.87 11.60 27.71
C GLY A 483 24.38 12.76 28.59
N GLY A 484 24.41 13.95 28.00
CA GLY A 484 23.96 15.20 28.62
C GLY A 484 22.51 15.55 28.31
N ILE A 485 21.98 16.56 29.01
CA ILE A 485 20.62 17.09 28.78
C ILE A 485 20.73 18.50 28.21
N THR A 486 20.14 18.77 27.05
CA THR A 486 20.02 20.13 26.51
C THR A 486 18.58 20.62 26.65
N LYS A 487 18.37 21.66 27.46
CA LYS A 487 17.10 22.36 27.59
C LYS A 487 17.04 23.55 26.63
N SER A 488 15.98 23.62 25.83
CA SER A 488 15.64 24.76 24.96
C SER A 488 14.14 25.14 25.07
N GLY A 489 13.71 26.16 24.33
CA GLY A 489 12.33 26.69 24.38
C GLY A 489 12.07 27.62 25.57
N ALA A 490 11.15 28.57 25.41
CA ALA A 490 10.95 29.67 26.36
C ALA A 490 10.31 29.27 27.70
N GLY A 491 9.58 28.15 27.76
CA GLY A 491 8.91 27.68 28.98
C GLY A 491 9.85 26.95 29.93
N THR A 492 9.31 26.49 31.06
CA THR A 492 10.07 25.82 32.12
C THR A 492 10.13 24.31 31.90
N LEU A 493 11.31 23.71 32.08
CA LEU A 493 11.46 22.26 32.25
C LEU A 493 11.75 21.97 33.72
N PHE A 494 10.84 21.26 34.37
CA PHE A 494 11.04 20.74 35.72
C PHE A 494 11.61 19.32 35.64
N LEU A 495 12.85 19.13 36.10
CA LEU A 495 13.42 17.80 36.29
C LEU A 495 13.15 17.37 37.73
N ASN A 496 12.18 16.49 37.91
CA ASN A 496 11.73 16.03 39.24
C ASN A 496 12.16 14.60 39.55
N GLY A 497 12.37 13.76 38.53
CA GLY A 497 13.04 12.47 38.68
C GLY A 497 14.55 12.61 38.87
N SER A 498 15.22 11.54 39.30
CA SER A 498 16.69 11.52 39.39
C SER A 498 17.30 11.58 37.99
N CYS A 499 18.27 12.46 37.76
CA CYS A 499 19.05 12.49 36.52
C CYS A 499 20.45 11.95 36.82
N ASP A 500 20.56 10.62 36.78
CA ASP A 500 21.78 9.86 37.04
C ASP A 500 22.70 9.81 35.80
N ASN A 501 22.25 10.37 34.67
CA ASN A 501 23.05 10.52 33.48
C ASN A 501 24.26 11.44 33.74
N THR A 502 25.46 11.03 33.33
CA THR A 502 26.70 11.70 33.75
C THR A 502 27.11 12.89 32.90
N GLY A 503 26.55 13.05 31.70
CA GLY A 503 26.86 14.17 30.82
C GLY A 503 26.31 15.50 31.34
N ASP A 504 26.92 16.60 30.90
CA ASP A 504 26.53 17.94 31.35
C ASP A 504 25.10 18.33 30.94
N THR A 505 24.44 19.09 31.79
CA THR A 505 23.16 19.74 31.48
C THR A 505 23.41 21.14 30.94
N LEU A 506 22.97 21.40 29.70
CA LEU A 506 23.05 22.68 29.03
C LEU A 506 21.67 23.35 28.95
N VAL A 507 21.53 24.53 29.55
CA VAL A 507 20.30 25.34 29.45
C VAL A 507 20.52 26.47 28.43
N THR A 508 19.94 26.30 27.25
CA THR A 508 20.09 27.24 26.13
C THR A 508 19.00 28.31 26.09
N ALA A 509 17.80 28.02 26.59
CA ALA A 509 16.67 28.95 26.64
C ALA A 509 15.62 28.54 27.69
N GLY A 510 14.82 29.53 28.11
CA GLY A 510 13.77 29.36 29.12
C GLY A 510 14.34 29.09 30.50
N THR A 511 13.61 28.32 31.30
CA THR A 511 13.97 28.02 32.69
C THR A 511 14.17 26.51 32.87
N LEU A 512 15.27 26.12 33.53
CA LEU A 512 15.43 24.80 34.13
C LEU A 512 15.04 24.88 35.61
N GLY A 513 14.20 23.98 36.09
CA GLY A 513 13.81 23.90 37.50
C GLY A 513 13.54 22.47 37.93
N GLY A 514 12.82 22.32 39.04
CA GLY A 514 12.43 21.02 39.59
C GLY A 514 13.11 20.71 40.92
N THR A 515 12.93 19.47 41.37
CA THR A 515 13.42 18.96 42.66
C THR A 515 14.37 17.77 42.54
N GLY A 516 14.65 17.31 41.31
CA GLY A 516 15.55 16.18 41.05
C GLY A 516 17.02 16.52 41.27
N ALA A 517 17.86 15.47 41.33
CA ALA A 517 19.32 15.59 41.33
C ALA A 517 19.88 15.56 39.91
N LEU A 518 20.94 16.32 39.65
CA LEU A 518 21.71 16.27 38.41
C LEU A 518 23.11 15.74 38.73
N ALA A 519 23.53 14.66 38.08
CA ALA A 519 24.87 14.10 38.27
C ALA A 519 25.96 14.90 37.53
N GLY A 520 25.68 15.39 36.32
CA GLY A 520 26.60 16.21 35.51
C GLY A 520 26.62 17.70 35.91
N SER A 521 27.54 18.47 35.30
CA SER A 521 27.61 19.92 35.55
C SER A 521 26.45 20.65 34.88
N VAL A 522 26.06 21.81 35.41
CA VAL A 522 25.04 22.67 34.78
C VAL A 522 25.69 23.87 34.14
N VAL A 523 25.48 24.04 32.84
CA VAL A 523 25.92 25.21 32.05
C VAL A 523 24.68 25.99 31.62
N VAL A 524 24.65 27.29 31.91
CA VAL A 524 23.51 28.17 31.61
C VAL A 524 23.96 29.23 30.62
N SER A 525 23.40 29.21 29.41
CA SER A 525 23.65 30.21 28.38
C SER A 525 23.06 31.57 28.77
N SER A 526 23.63 32.65 28.25
CA SER A 526 23.10 34.00 28.45
C SER A 526 21.64 34.10 28.03
N GLY A 527 20.77 34.54 28.95
CA GLY A 527 19.32 34.68 28.72
C GLY A 527 18.49 33.45 29.09
N ALA A 528 19.13 32.33 29.47
CA ALA A 528 18.47 31.22 30.12
C ALA A 528 18.48 31.38 31.65
N ASN A 529 17.58 30.66 32.33
CA ASN A 529 17.41 30.74 33.78
C ASN A 529 17.47 29.36 34.42
N VAL A 530 17.83 29.33 35.71
CA VAL A 530 17.64 28.18 36.59
C VAL A 530 16.79 28.64 37.78
N ASN A 531 15.74 27.91 38.09
CA ASN A 531 14.84 28.18 39.22
C ASN A 531 14.60 26.87 39.99
N PRO A 532 15.54 26.45 40.86
CA PRO A 532 15.43 25.21 41.60
C PRO A 532 14.31 25.30 42.66
N GLY A 533 13.48 24.27 42.77
CA GLY A 533 12.25 24.26 43.58
C GLY A 533 12.45 23.85 45.05
N ALA A 534 13.51 24.35 45.70
CA ALA A 534 14.15 23.92 46.96
C ALA A 534 15.34 22.95 46.73
N PRO A 535 16.51 23.20 47.38
CA PRO A 535 17.74 22.47 47.11
C PRO A 535 17.73 21.04 47.65
N LEU A 536 18.42 20.17 46.91
CA LEU A 536 19.25 19.12 47.49
C LEU A 536 20.38 19.83 48.28
N GLY A 537 20.14 19.98 49.57
CA GLY A 537 21.06 20.46 50.58
C GLY A 537 20.64 19.90 51.92
#